data_AF-A0A3D5F332-F1
#
_entry.id   AF-A0A3D5F332-F1
#
_cell.length_a   1.000
_cell.length_b   1.000
_cell.length_c   1.000
_cell.angle_alpha   90.00
_cell.angle_beta   90.00
_cell.angle_gamma   90.00
#
_symmetry.space_group_name_H-M   'P 1'
#
loop_
_entity.id
_entity.type
_entity.pdbx_description
1 polymer ?
#
loop_
_entity_poly.entity_id
_entity_poly.type
_entity_poly.pdbx_seq_one_letter_code
_entity_poly.pdbx_strand_id
1 'polypeptide(L)'
;MVVERSGKPPFKRTFVQSRTVDVAQFETSAQCEDVKTVTLRGKPPFKRSTECVRVVDVAQFEVGSEQPTTDFSGKPPFKRH
;
A
#
# COMPACT_ATOMS: atom_id res chain seq x y z
N MET A 1 -17.31 26.02 13.71
CA MET A 1 -18.01 27.24 14.18
C MET A 1 -18.25 28.11 12.96
N VAL A 2 -19.51 28.37 12.59
CA VAL A 2 -19.85 29.20 11.43
C VAL A 2 -20.37 30.54 11.94
N VAL A 3 -19.86 31.65 11.40
CA VAL A 3 -20.24 33.01 11.80
C VAL A 3 -20.93 33.66 10.62
N GLU A 4 -22.19 34.04 10.78
CA GLU A 4 -22.94 34.74 9.75
C GLU A 4 -22.50 36.22 9.72
N ARG A 5 -22.00 36.70 8.58
CA ARG A 5 -21.43 38.06 8.44
C ARG A 5 -22.39 39.08 7.82
N SER A 6 -23.69 38.78 7.81
CA SER A 6 -24.72 39.70 7.32
C SER A 6 -25.04 40.76 8.38
N GLY A 7 -25.22 42.02 7.97
CA GLY A 7 -25.63 43.13 8.84
C GLY A 7 -24.51 43.92 9.53
N LYS A 8 -24.90 44.84 10.44
CA LYS A 8 -23.96 45.64 11.24
C LYS A 8 -23.53 44.86 12.49
N PRO A 9 -22.25 44.90 12.88
CA PRO A 9 -21.73 44.15 14.01
C PRO A 9 -22.42 44.51 15.34
N PRO A 10 -22.46 43.59 16.32
CA PRO A 10 -21.75 42.31 16.37
C PRO A 10 -22.54 41.13 15.78
N PHE A 11 -21.84 40.29 15.02
CA PHE A 11 -22.39 39.12 14.33
C PHE A 11 -22.79 37.98 15.27
N LYS A 12 -23.92 37.32 14.96
CA LYS A 12 -24.37 36.11 15.67
C LYS A 12 -23.53 34.89 15.27
N ARG A 13 -23.24 34.03 16.24
CA ARG A 13 -22.40 32.82 16.08
C ARG A 13 -23.25 31.60 16.39
N THR A 14 -23.24 30.60 15.51
CA THR A 14 -23.95 29.33 15.73
C THR A 14 -22.98 28.15 15.71
N PHE A 15 -23.26 27.16 16.57
CA PHE A 15 -22.55 25.89 16.58
C PHE A 15 -23.30 24.91 15.69
N VAL A 16 -22.64 24.45 14.63
CA VAL A 16 -23.14 23.41 13.73
C VAL A 16 -22.30 22.17 13.95
N GLN A 17 -22.95 21.02 14.10
CA GLN A 17 -22.25 19.74 14.15
C GLN A 17 -21.73 19.40 12.75
N SER A 18 -20.42 19.48 12.57
CA SER A 18 -19.74 18.99 11.36
C SER A 18 -19.39 17.52 11.54
N ARG A 19 -19.60 16.71 10.50
CA ARG A 19 -19.12 15.33 10.49
C ARG A 19 -17.59 15.32 10.57
N THR A 20 -17.05 14.66 11.58
CA THR A 20 -15.62 14.37 11.68
C THR A 20 -15.33 13.14 10.83
N VAL A 21 -14.52 13.31 9.79
CA VAL A 21 -14.00 12.19 9.00
C VAL A 21 -12.57 11.94 9.46
N ASP A 22 -12.25 10.69 9.77
CA ASP A 22 -10.92 10.29 10.20
C ASP A 22 -9.98 10.26 8.99
N VAL A 23 -9.11 11.25 8.89
CA VAL A 23 -8.25 11.47 7.71
C VAL A 23 -7.09 10.46 7.68
N ALA A 24 -6.77 9.85 8.82
CA ALA A 24 -5.63 8.93 8.95
C ALA A 24 -5.79 7.63 8.17
N GLN A 25 -7.01 7.17 7.91
CA GLN A 25 -7.26 5.92 7.16
C GLN A 25 -7.25 6.10 5.63
N PHE A 26 -7.24 7.35 5.13
CA PHE A 26 -7.28 7.63 3.69
C PHE A 26 -5.90 7.87 3.08
N GLU A 27 -4.84 7.80 3.87
CA GLU A 27 -3.45 7.77 3.40
C GLU A 27 -3.07 6.37 2.89
N THR A 28 -3.86 5.78 1.99
CA THR A 28 -3.29 4.84 1.02
C THR A 28 -2.56 5.67 -0.05
N SER A 29 -1.51 6.38 0.36
CA SER A 29 -0.51 6.85 -0.58
C SER A 29 0.06 5.58 -1.22
N ALA A 30 -0.10 5.41 -2.53
CA ALA A 30 0.57 4.35 -3.25
C ALA A 30 2.07 4.56 -3.05
N GLN A 31 2.65 3.88 -2.05
CA GLN A 31 4.04 4.00 -1.69
C GLN A 31 4.83 3.53 -2.90
N CYS A 32 5.58 4.44 -3.52
CA CYS A 32 6.50 4.10 -4.57
C CYS A 32 7.91 4.50 -4.17
N GLU A 33 8.85 3.64 -4.52
CA GLU A 33 10.28 3.82 -4.28
C GLU A 33 10.97 4.19 -5.59
N ASP A 34 11.85 5.19 -5.51
CA ASP A 34 12.65 5.63 -6.64
C ASP A 34 13.81 4.66 -6.88
N VAL A 35 13.72 3.88 -7.95
CA VAL A 35 14.76 2.95 -8.37
C VAL A 35 15.61 3.59 -9.47
N LYS A 36 16.93 3.66 -9.24
CA LYS A 36 17.91 4.14 -10.23
C LYS A 36 18.36 2.98 -11.11
N THR A 37 18.02 3.03 -12.40
CA THR A 37 18.41 2.02 -13.39
C THR A 37 19.43 2.58 -14.38
N VAL A 38 20.27 1.70 -14.93
CA VAL A 38 21.30 2.07 -15.92
C VAL A 38 21.14 1.20 -17.15
N THR A 39 20.96 1.81 -18.31
CA THR A 39 20.81 1.08 -19.57
C THR A 39 22.20 0.78 -20.17
N LEU A 40 22.69 -0.46 -20.03
CA LEU A 40 24.01 -0.91 -20.49
C LEU A 40 24.08 -1.17 -22.01
N ARG A 41 23.58 -0.24 -22.82
CA ARG A 41 23.62 -0.33 -24.30
C ARG A 41 24.42 0.82 -24.88
N GLY A 42 25.25 0.52 -25.91
CA GLY A 42 26.07 1.50 -26.63
C GLY A 42 27.47 1.68 -26.04
N LYS A 43 28.16 2.75 -26.47
CA LYS A 43 29.47 3.14 -25.91
C LYS A 43 29.25 3.92 -24.60
N PRO A 44 30.12 3.75 -23.60
CA PRO A 44 30.03 4.50 -22.35
C PRO A 44 30.23 6.01 -22.59
N PRO A 45 29.66 6.88 -21.74
CA PRO A 45 28.90 6.58 -20.52
C PRO A 45 27.44 6.20 -20.78
N PHE A 46 26.93 5.23 -20.01
CA PHE A 46 25.57 4.70 -20.13
C PHE A 46 24.51 5.67 -19.60
N LYS A 47 23.34 5.67 -20.25
CA LYS A 47 22.18 6.45 -19.78
C LYS A 47 21.64 5.88 -18.47
N ARG A 48 21.17 6.78 -17.60
CA ARG A 48 20.59 6.46 -16.29
C ARG A 48 19.17 7.02 -16.23
N SER A 49 18.25 6.27 -15.62
CA SER A 49 16.87 6.71 -15.37
C SER A 49 16.48 6.45 -13.91
N THR A 50 15.51 7.22 -13.42
CA THR A 50 14.86 7.05 -12.12
C THR A 50 13.41 6.70 -12.36
N GLU A 51 12.97 5.55 -11.86
CA GLU A 51 11.62 5.03 -12.05
C GLU A 51 10.98 4.80 -10.68
N CYS A 52 9.74 5.28 -10.50
CA CYS A 52 8.96 5.07 -9.27
C CYS A 52 8.27 3.71 -9.38
N VAL A 53 8.78 2.75 -8.61
CA VAL A 53 8.29 1.37 -8.55
C VAL A 53 7.38 1.23 -7.33
N ARG A 54 6.19 0.67 -7.51
CA ARG A 54 5.23 0.47 -6.42
C ARG A 54 5.76 -0.55 -5.42
N VAL A 55 5.74 -0.19 -4.14
CA VAL A 55 6.03 -1.08 -3.03
C VAL A 55 4.75 -1.82 -2.66
N VAL A 56 4.83 -3.14 -2.55
CA VAL A 56 3.71 -4.00 -2.16
C VAL A 56 4.17 -4.86 -0.98
N ASP A 57 3.46 -4.76 0.14
CA ASP A 57 3.75 -5.54 1.35
C ASP A 57 3.33 -7.00 1.18
N VAL A 58 4.31 -7.89 1.03
CA VAL A 58 4.08 -9.33 0.81
C VAL A 58 3.47 -10.02 2.03
N ALA A 59 3.63 -9.45 3.23
CA ALA A 59 3.11 -10.03 4.48
C ALA A 59 1.58 -10.02 4.58
N GLN A 60 0.88 -9.20 3.79
CA GLN A 60 -0.59 -9.18 3.75
C GLN A 60 -1.18 -10.19 2.75
N PHE A 61 -0.33 -10.85 1.96
CA PHE A 61 -0.73 -11.90 1.01
C PHE A 61 -0.76 -13.27 1.68
N GLU A 62 -1.51 -13.42 2.77
CA GLU A 62 -2.03 -14.74 3.14
C GLU A 62 -3.18 -15.09 2.19
N VAL A 63 -2.82 -15.49 0.97
CA VAL A 63 -3.73 -16.19 0.08
C VAL A 63 -3.93 -17.58 0.69
N GLY A 64 -5.16 -17.87 1.13
CA GLY A 64 -5.52 -19.16 1.70
C GLY A 64 -4.99 -20.30 0.82
N SER A 65 -4.02 -21.04 1.36
CA SER A 65 -3.51 -22.23 0.69
C SER A 65 -4.57 -23.30 0.79
N GLU A 66 -5.31 -23.54 -0.29
CA GLU A 66 -5.95 -24.83 -0.48
C GLU A 66 -4.84 -25.87 -0.58
N GLN A 67 -4.63 -26.62 0.50
CA GLN A 67 -3.67 -27.72 0.55
C GLN A 67 -4.10 -28.80 -0.45
N PRO A 68 -3.26 -29.24 -1.41
CA PRO A 68 -3.42 -30.58 -1.94
C PRO A 68 -2.91 -31.55 -0.87
N THR A 69 -3.80 -32.03 -0.01
CA THR A 69 -3.49 -33.17 0.86
C THR A 69 -3.22 -34.36 -0.06
N THR A 70 -1.99 -34.86 -0.05
CA THR A 70 -1.70 -36.18 -0.61
C THR A 70 -1.68 -37.15 0.55
N ASP A 71 -2.74 -37.94 0.68
CA ASP A 71 -2.87 -39.00 1.69
C ASP A 71 -1.96 -40.17 1.35
N PHE A 72 -0.65 -39.99 1.47
CA PHE A 72 0.30 -41.09 1.31
C PHE A 72 0.37 -41.91 2.61
N SER A 73 -0.44 -42.97 2.70
CA SER A 73 -0.30 -44.01 3.72
C SER A 73 0.31 -45.29 3.12
N GLY A 74 1.63 -45.41 3.19
CA GLY A 74 2.36 -46.58 2.67
C GLY A 74 3.65 -46.85 3.46
N LYS A 75 4.04 -48.13 3.56
CA LYS A 75 5.34 -48.49 4.17
C LYS A 75 6.50 -47.93 3.32
N PRO A 76 7.55 -47.38 3.94
CA PRO A 76 8.68 -46.79 3.23
C PRO A 76 9.37 -47.80 2.29
N PRO A 77 9.85 -47.36 1.11
CA PRO A 77 10.26 -48.24 0.02
C PRO A 77 11.66 -48.88 0.17
N PHE A 78 12.30 -48.82 1.34
CA PHE A 78 13.61 -49.43 1.54
C PHE A 78 13.55 -50.60 2.53
N LYS A 79 14.20 -51.71 2.13
CA LYS A 79 14.40 -52.87 3.00
C LYS A 79 15.37 -52.48 4.11
N ARG A 80 14.97 -52.69 5.37
CA ARG A 80 15.90 -52.68 6.49
C ARG A 80 16.61 -54.03 6.51
N HIS A 81 17.84 -54.06 6.01
CA HIS A 81 18.86 -55.05 6.33
C HIS A 81 20.18 -54.33 6.57
#